data_AF-A0A5F8GRE5-F1
#
_entry.id   AF-A0A5F8GRE5-F1
#
_cell.length_a   1.000
_cell.length_b   1.000
_cell.length_c   1.000
_cell.angle_alpha   90.00
_cell.angle_beta   90.00
_cell.angle_gamma   90.00
#
_symmetry.space_group_name_H-M   'P 1'
#
loop_
_entity.id
_entity.type
_entity.pdbx_description
1 polymer ?
#
loop_
_entity_poly.entity_id
_entity_poly.type
_entity_poly.pdbx_seq_one_letter_code
_entity_poly.pdbx_strand_id
1 'polypeptide(L)'
;MLTSAASPKLAFSTSASAYVPAVTQQAPHFKDTAVVNGEFNDDLGLFIIDHNGVIKHISINDLPVGLSVEETLRLVKTFQFVEVSGEICPANWKPDSPTMKSSPIVSKEYFEKKNNSVYAFDQD
;
A
#
# COMPACT_ATOMS: atom_id res chain seq x y z
N MET A 1 21.55 14.01 -61.93
CA MET A 1 21.11 14.64 -60.66
C MET A 1 20.09 13.74 -60.01
N LEU A 2 20.35 13.34 -58.76
CA LEU A 2 19.41 12.96 -57.67
C LEU A 2 20.19 12.07 -56.69
N THR A 3 20.81 12.71 -55.70
CA THR A 3 21.43 12.05 -54.54
C THR A 3 20.34 11.71 -53.52
N SER A 4 20.15 10.43 -53.22
CA SER A 4 19.31 9.95 -52.12
C SER A 4 20.16 9.84 -50.86
N ALA A 5 19.81 10.61 -49.82
CA ALA A 5 20.44 10.53 -48.51
C ALA A 5 19.80 9.41 -47.67
N ALA A 6 20.57 8.38 -47.32
CA ALA A 6 20.15 7.31 -46.43
C ALA A 6 20.54 7.64 -44.98
N SER A 7 19.55 7.79 -44.10
CA SER A 7 19.74 8.01 -42.66
C SER A 7 20.24 6.73 -41.96
N PRO A 8 21.21 6.79 -41.03
CA PRO A 8 21.68 5.61 -40.33
C PRO A 8 20.64 5.19 -39.28
N LYS A 9 20.13 3.95 -39.39
CA LYS A 9 19.34 3.31 -38.34
C LYS A 9 20.26 3.05 -37.14
N LEU A 10 20.03 3.75 -36.03
CA LEU A 10 20.67 3.47 -34.75
C LEU A 10 20.21 2.10 -34.26
N ALA A 11 21.12 1.12 -34.28
CA ALA A 11 20.92 -0.17 -33.62
C ALA A 11 21.12 0.02 -32.11
N PHE A 12 20.04 -0.04 -31.33
CA PHE A 12 20.15 -0.13 -29.88
C PHE A 12 20.73 -1.49 -29.51
N SER A 13 21.98 -1.48 -29.02
CA SER A 13 22.65 -2.67 -28.49
C SER A 13 21.99 -3.10 -27.18
N THR A 14 21.36 -4.26 -27.16
CA THR A 14 20.91 -4.93 -25.94
C THR A 14 22.10 -5.63 -25.27
N SER A 15 22.94 -4.88 -24.57
CA SER A 15 23.98 -5.49 -23.74
C SER A 15 24.39 -4.59 -22.58
N ALA A 16 23.77 -4.83 -21.42
CA ALA A 16 24.42 -4.93 -20.10
C ALA A 16 23.34 -4.98 -19.00
N SER A 17 22.63 -6.11 -18.89
CA SER A 17 21.94 -6.46 -17.64
C SER A 17 23.00 -6.92 -16.64
N ALA A 18 23.75 -5.98 -16.07
CA ALA A 18 24.78 -6.28 -15.07
C ALA A 18 24.73 -5.36 -13.83
N TYR A 19 23.70 -4.52 -13.69
CA TYR A 19 23.53 -3.68 -12.51
C TYR A 19 22.07 -3.62 -12.09
N VAL A 20 21.58 -4.72 -11.53
CA VAL A 20 20.52 -4.64 -10.52
C VAL A 20 21.26 -4.67 -9.19
N PRO A 21 21.40 -3.55 -8.47
CA PRO A 21 21.99 -3.59 -7.13
C PRO A 21 21.04 -4.41 -6.24
N ALA A 22 21.39 -5.67 -5.99
CA ALA A 22 20.77 -6.45 -4.95
C ALA A 22 21.30 -5.93 -3.61
N VAL A 23 20.41 -5.51 -2.72
CA VAL A 23 20.78 -5.05 -1.38
C VAL A 23 21.22 -6.28 -0.57
N THR A 24 22.53 -6.54 -0.56
CA THR A 24 23.12 -7.72 0.11
C THR A 24 23.60 -7.43 1.53
N GLN A 25 23.42 -6.21 2.04
CA GLN A 25 23.74 -5.88 3.42
C GLN A 25 22.48 -5.43 4.13
N GLN A 26 22.20 -6.05 5.28
CA GLN A 26 21.20 -5.54 6.21
C GLN A 26 21.71 -4.16 6.67
N ALA A 27 20.97 -3.09 6.32
CA ALA A 27 21.36 -1.71 6.56
C ALA A 27 21.61 -1.50 8.07
N PRO A 28 22.87 -1.49 8.53
CA PRO A 28 23.18 -1.50 9.95
C PRO A 28 23.15 -0.06 10.47
N HIS A 29 22.05 0.66 10.20
CA HIS A 29 21.65 1.96 10.73
C HIS A 29 20.41 2.52 9.98
N PHE A 30 19.48 1.67 9.53
CA PHE A 30 18.24 2.15 8.93
C PHE A 30 17.35 2.79 10.00
N LYS A 31 17.58 4.08 10.26
CA LYS A 31 16.65 4.98 10.95
C LYS A 31 15.85 5.68 9.86
N ASP A 32 14.59 5.30 9.69
CA ASP A 32 13.65 6.06 8.86
C ASP A 32 13.52 7.47 9.46
N THR A 33 14.22 8.43 8.87
CA THR A 33 14.32 9.78 9.38
C THR A 33 13.29 10.63 8.65
N ALA A 34 12.21 11.01 9.34
CA ALA A 34 11.29 12.02 8.82
C ALA A 34 11.96 13.40 8.96
N VAL A 35 12.40 13.99 7.85
CA VAL A 35 12.88 15.38 7.84
C VAL A 35 11.66 16.30 7.77
N VAL A 36 11.22 16.78 8.92
CA VAL A 36 10.24 17.87 9.02
C VAL A 36 10.99 19.15 9.34
N ASN A 37 10.89 20.16 8.46
CA ASN A 37 11.45 21.51 8.65
C ASN A 37 12.99 21.60 8.83
N GLY A 38 13.76 20.60 8.40
CA GLY A 38 15.24 20.64 8.44
C GLY A 38 15.83 20.26 9.81
N GLU A 39 15.00 19.76 10.73
CA GLU A 39 15.43 19.22 12.02
C GLU A 39 15.24 17.69 12.02
N PHE A 40 16.22 16.98 12.59
CA PHE A 40 16.19 15.52 12.70
C PHE A 40 15.28 15.14 13.87
N ASN A 41 14.05 14.74 13.58
CA ASN A 41 13.14 14.19 14.58
C ASN A 41 13.21 12.65 14.53
N ASP A 42 13.42 12.02 15.69
CA ASP A 42 13.43 10.55 15.85
C ASP A 42 11.98 10.00 15.85
N ASP A 43 11.20 10.25 14.80
CA ASP A 43 9.80 9.79 14.75
C ASP A 43 9.68 8.25 14.69
N LEU A 44 8.58 7.72 15.23
CA LEU A 44 8.27 6.29 15.20
C LEU A 44 7.56 5.93 13.90
N GLY A 45 8.32 5.35 12.95
CA GLY A 45 7.81 4.83 11.68
C GLY A 45 7.45 3.34 11.74
N LEU A 46 6.30 2.97 11.15
CA LEU A 46 5.88 1.60 10.92
C LEU A 46 5.49 1.39 9.46
N PHE A 47 6.02 0.34 8.86
CA PHE A 47 5.82 -0.02 7.46
C PHE A 47 5.26 -1.43 7.36
N ILE A 48 4.15 -1.60 6.64
CA ILE A 48 3.65 -2.91 6.25
C ILE A 48 4.09 -3.18 4.82
N ILE A 49 4.88 -4.23 4.64
CA ILE A 49 5.48 -4.61 3.36
C ILE A 49 4.92 -5.98 2.95
N ASP A 50 4.52 -6.12 1.69
CA ASP A 50 4.04 -7.40 1.16
C ASP A 50 5.19 -8.35 0.77
N HIS A 51 4.84 -9.58 0.38
CA HIS A 51 5.81 -10.60 -0.07
C HIS A 51 6.60 -10.20 -1.33
N ASN A 52 6.11 -9.22 -2.10
CA ASN A 52 6.76 -8.70 -3.30
C ASN A 52 7.69 -7.50 -2.97
N GLY A 53 7.84 -7.15 -1.69
CA GLY A 53 8.64 -6.00 -1.27
C GLY A 53 7.97 -4.65 -1.50
N VAL A 54 6.66 -4.62 -1.76
CA VAL A 54 5.90 -3.38 -1.97
C VAL A 54 5.30 -2.91 -0.65
N ILE A 55 5.52 -1.64 -0.32
CA ILE A 55 4.93 -1.01 0.86
C ILE A 55 3.42 -0.85 0.64
N LYS A 56 2.61 -1.40 1.55
CA LYS A 56 1.14 -1.34 1.51
C LYS A 56 0.55 -0.29 2.46
N HIS A 57 1.23 -0.03 3.58
CA HIS A 57 0.79 0.94 4.57
C HIS A 57 1.99 1.53 5.30
N ILE A 58 1.87 2.80 5.68
CA ILE A 58 2.85 3.55 6.43
C ILE A 58 2.11 4.29 7.54
N SER A 59 2.60 4.18 8.77
CA SER A 59 2.19 5.00 9.90
C SER A 59 3.41 5.68 10.48
N ILE A 60 3.31 6.97 10.74
CA ILE A 60 4.39 7.77 11.35
C ILE A 60 3.76 8.50 12.52
N ASN A 61 4.28 8.23 13.72
CA ASN A 61 3.88 8.89 14.94
C ASN A 61 5.05 9.69 15.51
N ASP A 62 4.75 10.82 16.15
CA ASP A 62 5.72 11.57 16.94
C ASP A 62 6.18 10.74 18.15
N LEU A 63 7.37 11.05 18.68
CA LEU A 63 8.05 10.37 19.78
C LEU A 63 7.17 10.05 21.02
N PRO A 64 6.35 10.96 21.55
CA PRO A 64 5.56 10.67 22.75
C PRO A 64 4.31 9.83 22.47
N VAL A 65 3.97 9.58 21.19
CA VAL A 65 2.73 8.91 20.78
C VAL A 65 3.04 7.50 20.30
N GLY A 66 2.66 6.51 21.11
CA GLY A 66 2.80 5.10 20.75
C GLY A 66 1.96 4.68 19.54
N LEU A 67 2.43 3.67 18.82
CA LEU A 67 1.67 2.99 17.77
C LEU A 67 0.66 2.00 18.37
N SER A 68 -0.44 1.74 17.66
CA SER A 68 -1.39 0.68 18.05
C SER A 68 -1.04 -0.65 17.41
N VAL A 69 -0.82 -1.66 18.25
CA VAL A 69 -0.56 -3.05 17.82
C VAL A 69 -1.82 -3.67 17.23
N GLU A 70 -2.98 -3.38 17.81
CA GLU A 70 -4.28 -3.90 17.37
C GLU A 70 -4.61 -3.42 15.96
N GLU A 71 -4.35 -2.14 15.66
CA GLU A 71 -4.57 -1.59 14.33
C GLU A 71 -3.59 -2.17 13.31
N THR A 72 -2.32 -2.31 13.68
CA THR A 72 -1.31 -2.96 12.84
C THR A 72 -1.73 -4.39 12.48
N LEU A 73 -2.18 -5.17 13.48
CA LEU A 73 -2.65 -6.54 13.26
C LEU A 73 -3.91 -6.58 12.38
N ARG A 74 -4.82 -5.62 12.55
CA ARG A 74 -6.02 -5.48 11.72
C ARG A 74 -5.66 -5.22 10.26
N LEU A 75 -4.71 -4.32 10.02
CA LEU A 75 -4.23 -3.97 8.67
C LEU A 75 -3.53 -5.16 8.00
N VAL A 76 -2.65 -5.87 8.71
CA VAL A 76 -1.98 -7.07 8.19
C VAL A 76 -3.00 -8.13 7.76
N LYS A 77 -3.99 -8.42 8.61
CA LYS A 77 -5.07 -9.38 8.28
C LYS A 77 -5.93 -8.90 7.11
N THR A 78 -6.17 -7.59 7.04
CA THR A 78 -6.91 -6.97 5.92
C THR A 78 -6.20 -7.21 4.60
N PHE A 79 -4.90 -6.91 4.52
CA PHE A 79 -4.13 -7.11 3.29
C PHE A 79 -4.07 -8.57 2.87
N GLN A 80 -3.87 -9.50 3.82
CA GLN A 80 -3.91 -10.94 3.54
C GLN A 80 -5.28 -11.38 3.01
N PHE A 81 -6.37 -10.88 3.60
CA PHE A 81 -7.72 -11.20 3.14
C PHE A 81 -8.00 -10.68 1.72
N VAL A 82 -7.62 -9.44 1.43
CA VAL A 82 -7.80 -8.82 0.10
C VAL A 82 -7.02 -9.60 -0.97
N GLU A 83 -5.81 -10.07 -0.64
CA GLU A 83 -4.97 -10.87 -1.56
C GLU A 83 -5.62 -12.23 -1.89
N VAL A 84 -6.25 -12.88 -0.90
CA VAL A 84 -6.88 -14.21 -1.08
C VAL A 84 -8.28 -14.11 -1.71
N SER A 85 -9.10 -13.16 -1.27
CA SER A 85 -10.51 -13.05 -1.68
C SER A 85 -10.72 -12.20 -2.94
N GLY A 86 -9.86 -11.22 -3.19
CA GLY A 86 -10.08 -10.18 -4.20
C GLY A 86 -11.20 -9.18 -3.85
N GLU A 87 -11.75 -9.25 -2.64
CA GLU A 87 -12.76 -8.30 -2.14
C GLU A 87 -12.09 -7.17 -1.35
N ILE A 88 -12.77 -6.02 -1.23
CA ILE A 88 -12.27 -4.86 -0.49
C ILE A 88 -12.86 -4.81 0.91
N CYS A 89 -12.02 -4.43 1.87
CA CYS A 89 -12.40 -4.31 3.27
C CYS A 89 -12.82 -2.86 3.60
N PRO A 90 -14.02 -2.65 4.15
CA PRO A 90 -14.50 -1.33 4.57
C PRO A 90 -13.75 -0.80 5.81
N ALA A 91 -14.04 0.44 6.20
CA ALA A 91 -13.47 1.05 7.41
C ALA A 91 -13.75 0.19 8.66
N ASN A 92 -12.76 0.10 9.56
CA ASN A 92 -12.82 -0.70 10.78
C ASN A 92 -13.14 -2.19 10.57
N TRP A 93 -12.88 -2.74 9.38
CA TRP A 93 -13.11 -4.15 9.09
C TRP A 93 -12.30 -5.04 10.02
N LYS A 94 -12.95 -6.08 10.53
CA LYS A 94 -12.39 -7.18 11.33
C LYS A 94 -12.68 -8.50 10.62
N PRO A 95 -11.95 -9.58 10.95
CA PRO A 95 -12.35 -10.93 10.53
C PRO A 95 -13.84 -11.15 10.80
N ASP A 96 -14.55 -11.75 9.84
CA ASP A 96 -16.00 -11.99 9.85
C ASP A 96 -16.91 -10.77 9.63
N SER A 97 -16.33 -9.57 9.45
CA SER A 97 -17.10 -8.38 9.07
C SER A 97 -17.47 -8.40 7.58
N PRO A 98 -18.60 -7.79 7.19
CA PRO A 98 -19.01 -7.75 5.79
C PRO A 98 -17.98 -7.00 4.94
N THR A 99 -17.71 -7.56 3.78
CA THR A 99 -16.79 -7.06 2.75
C THR A 99 -17.56 -6.45 1.59
N MET A 100 -16.87 -5.73 0.72
CA MET A 100 -17.47 -5.10 -0.44
C MET A 100 -16.74 -5.56 -1.71
N LYS A 101 -17.47 -5.69 -2.81
CA LYS A 101 -16.87 -5.91 -4.13
C LYS A 101 -16.55 -4.57 -4.79
N SER A 102 -15.45 -4.49 -5.53
CA SER A 102 -14.95 -3.25 -6.13
C SER A 102 -15.78 -2.73 -7.32
N SER A 103 -16.74 -3.51 -7.82
CA SER A 103 -17.61 -3.10 -8.94
C SER A 103 -18.68 -2.10 -8.49
N PRO A 104 -18.86 -0.94 -9.17
CA PRO A 104 -19.88 0.06 -8.83
C PRO A 104 -21.33 -0.46 -8.83
N ILE A 105 -21.59 -1.54 -9.56
CA ILE A 105 -22.92 -2.15 -9.64
C ILE A 105 -23.16 -3.03 -8.41
N VAL A 106 -22.18 -3.86 -8.07
CA VAL A 106 -22.30 -4.87 -7.00
C VAL A 106 -22.05 -4.27 -5.62
N SER A 107 -21.27 -3.18 -5.52
CA SER A 107 -21.04 -2.47 -4.26
C SER A 107 -22.32 -1.86 -3.66
N LYS A 108 -23.36 -1.62 -4.48
CA LYS A 108 -24.66 -1.13 -4.02
C LYS A 108 -25.30 -2.06 -2.99
N GLU A 109 -25.18 -3.38 -3.19
CA GLU A 109 -25.71 -4.38 -2.26
C GLU A 109 -25.12 -4.22 -0.84
N TYR A 110 -23.82 -3.89 -0.76
CA TYR A 110 -23.15 -3.61 0.51
C TYR A 110 -23.70 -2.34 1.17
N PHE A 111 -23.82 -1.23 0.42
CA PHE A 111 -24.30 0.04 0.95
C PHE A 111 -25.77 0.00 1.36
N GLU A 112 -26.63 -0.67 0.58
CA GLU A 112 -28.05 -0.85 0.92
C GLU A 112 -28.22 -1.64 2.23
N LYS A 113 -27.49 -2.76 2.37
CA LYS A 113 -27.48 -3.56 3.60
C LYS A 113 -27.00 -2.75 4.81
N LYS A 114 -25.94 -1.94 4.64
CA LYS A 114 -25.37 -1.15 5.74
C LYS A 114 -26.30 -0.01 6.14
N ASN A 115 -26.88 0.72 5.20
CA ASN A 115 -27.76 1.86 5.47
C ASN A 115 -29.07 1.43 6.13
N ASN A 116 -29.69 0.32 5.70
CA ASN A 116 -30.90 -0.18 6.35
C ASN A 116 -30.68 -0.59 7.81
N SER A 117 -29.46 -1.02 8.16
CA SER A 117 -29.13 -1.35 9.56
C SER A 117 -28.93 -0.11 10.43
N VAL A 118 -28.62 1.06 9.87
CA VAL A 118 -28.44 2.30 10.65
C VAL A 118 -29.77 2.88 11.11
N TYR A 119 -30.82 2.78 10.28
CA TYR A 119 -32.17 3.28 10.62
C TYR A 119 -32.99 2.34 11.53
N ALA A 120 -32.48 1.14 11.83
CA ALA A 120 -33.17 0.18 12.69
C ALA A 120 -32.87 0.38 14.20
N PHE A 121 -31.93 1.27 14.55
CA PHE A 121 -31.51 1.52 15.94
C PHE A 121 -32.06 2.83 16.53
N ASP A 122 -32.80 3.63 15.77
CA ASP A 122 -33.40 4.90 16.21
C ASP A 122 -34.90 4.79 16.57
N GLN A 123 -35.43 3.57 16.81
CA GLN A 123 -36.85 3.33 17.10
C GLN A 123 -37.20 2.97 18.56
N ASP A 124 -36.27 3.07 19.50
CA ASP A 124 -36.52 2.86 20.93
C ASP A 124 -36.25 4.11 21.78
#